data_AF-A0A6B2GC39-F1
#
_entry.id   AF-A0A6B2GC39-F1
#
_cell.length_a   1.000
_cell.length_b   1.000
_cell.length_c   1.000
_cell.angle_alpha   90.00
_cell.angle_beta   90.00
_cell.angle_gamma   90.00
#
_symmetry.space_group_name_H-M   'P 1'
#
loop_
_entity.id
_entity.type
_entity.pdbx_description
1 polymer ?
#
loop_
_entity_poly.entity_id
_entity_poly.type
_entity_poly.pdbx_seq_one_letter_code
_entity_poly.pdbx_strand_id
1 'polypeptide(L)'
;FRLFKGIMATHQISTKAVCEQIRINTTHATRLQLLHFLFGIAKSDSVVDESEIQILKTIANYLYISQADYESIQAMFYNDAKRAYLILEIEETASVEEVKKAYRTLVKKHHPDKLQHLSEAQLKGANDKFLQIQAAYESIQKERGFK
;
A
#
# COMPACT_ATOMS: atom_id res chain seq x y z
N PHE A 1 7.07 5.51 10.76
CA PHE A 1 6.96 4.17 11.39
C PHE A 1 8.19 3.75 12.23
N ARG A 2 9.43 4.07 11.83
CA ARG A 2 10.66 3.74 12.62
C ARG A 2 10.61 4.20 14.09
N LEU A 3 10.05 5.37 14.35
CA LEU A 3 9.91 5.94 15.69
C LEU A 3 8.92 5.13 16.54
N PHE A 4 7.82 4.65 15.94
CA PHE A 4 6.84 3.78 16.60
C PHE A 4 7.41 2.37 16.84
N LYS A 5 8.10 1.78 15.85
CA LYS A 5 8.85 0.52 16.04
C LYS A 5 9.92 0.66 17.13
N GLY A 6 10.61 1.80 17.20
CA GLY A 6 11.58 2.13 18.23
C GLY A 6 10.97 2.16 19.63
N ILE A 7 9.86 2.88 19.81
CA ILE A 7 9.13 2.96 21.09
C ILE A 7 8.57 1.59 21.51
N MET A 8 8.07 0.81 20.54
CA MET A 8 7.56 -0.55 20.76
C MET A 8 8.68 -1.55 21.10
N ALA A 9 9.90 -1.29 20.66
CA ALA A 9 11.08 -2.11 20.97
C ALA A 9 11.75 -1.70 22.29
N THR A 10 11.71 -0.43 22.67
CA THR A 10 12.34 0.09 23.90
C THR A 10 11.46 -0.04 25.14
N HIS A 11 10.14 -0.08 24.97
CA HIS A 11 9.21 -0.35 26.07
C HIS A 11 8.46 -1.65 25.80
N GLN A 12 8.51 -2.60 26.76
CA GLN A 12 7.69 -3.84 26.78
C GLN A 12 6.18 -3.55 26.96
N ILE A 13 5.66 -2.53 26.27
CA ILE A 13 4.25 -2.18 26.31
C ILE A 13 3.56 -3.08 25.30
N SER A 14 2.57 -3.87 25.76
CA SER A 14 1.78 -4.69 24.85
C SER A 14 0.90 -3.80 23.96
N THR A 15 1.08 -3.90 22.64
CA THR A 15 0.23 -3.20 21.65
C THR A 15 -1.25 -3.48 21.88
N LYS A 16 -1.57 -4.73 22.28
CA LYS A 16 -2.92 -5.16 22.64
C LYS A 16 -3.45 -4.37 23.84
N ALA A 17 -2.68 -4.30 24.93
CA ALA A 17 -3.09 -3.60 26.14
C ALA A 17 -3.34 -2.11 25.88
N VAL A 18 -2.50 -1.45 25.09
CA VAL A 18 -2.70 -0.04 24.70
C VAL A 18 -3.98 0.14 23.90
N CYS A 19 -4.20 -0.71 22.90
CA CYS A 19 -5.40 -0.63 22.07
C CYS A 19 -6.68 -0.90 22.88
N GLU A 20 -6.64 -1.83 23.84
CA GLU A 20 -7.75 -2.10 24.76
C GLU A 20 -8.05 -0.89 25.65
N GLN A 21 -7.02 -0.23 26.19
CA GLN A 21 -7.20 1.00 26.97
C GLN A 21 -7.79 2.13 26.12
N ILE A 22 -7.28 2.33 24.90
CA ILE A 22 -7.84 3.31 23.96
C ILE A 22 -9.31 2.96 23.68
N ARG A 23 -9.62 1.68 23.44
CA ARG A 23 -10.99 1.23 23.18
C ARG A 23 -11.94 1.57 24.33
N ILE A 24 -11.53 1.33 25.57
CA ILE A 24 -12.34 1.59 26.76
C ILE A 24 -12.56 3.09 26.98
N ASN A 25 -11.56 3.92 26.68
CA ASN A 25 -11.56 5.34 27.02
C ASN A 25 -11.94 6.28 25.86
N THR A 26 -12.26 5.77 24.67
CA THR A 26 -12.55 6.61 23.49
C THR A 26 -13.76 6.16 22.69
N THR A 27 -14.41 7.12 22.03
CA THR A 27 -15.54 6.86 21.14
C THR A 27 -15.11 6.11 19.88
N HIS A 28 -16.04 5.46 19.19
CA HIS A 28 -15.75 4.77 17.94
C HIS A 28 -15.17 5.72 16.88
N ALA A 29 -15.73 6.93 16.73
CA ALA A 29 -15.24 7.94 15.82
C ALA A 29 -13.77 8.33 16.09
N THR A 30 -13.38 8.47 17.36
CA THR A 30 -11.98 8.73 17.74
C THR A 30 -11.05 7.59 17.30
N ARG A 31 -11.49 6.34 17.41
CA ARG A 31 -10.70 5.17 16.99
C ARG A 31 -10.52 5.10 15.48
N LEU A 32 -11.57 5.43 14.71
CA LEU A 32 -11.49 5.57 13.26
C LEU A 32 -10.48 6.65 12.86
N GLN A 33 -10.51 7.81 13.53
CA GLN A 33 -9.57 8.89 13.26
C GLN A 33 -8.13 8.51 13.61
N LEU A 34 -7.91 7.79 14.71
CA LEU A 34 -6.61 7.26 15.07
C LEU A 34 -6.08 6.30 13.99
N LEU A 35 -6.91 5.36 13.54
CA LEU A 35 -6.55 4.42 12.48
C LEU A 35 -6.20 5.16 11.17
N HIS A 36 -6.99 6.17 10.80
CA HIS A 36 -6.71 7.05 9.66
C HIS A 36 -5.31 7.68 9.77
N PHE A 37 -4.97 8.25 10.93
CA PHE A 37 -3.63 8.85 11.11
C PHE A 37 -2.51 7.81 11.02
N LEU A 38 -2.71 6.62 11.57
CA LEU A 38 -1.72 5.53 11.47
C LEU A 38 -1.46 5.12 10.02
N PHE A 39 -2.51 5.07 9.19
CA PHE A 39 -2.37 4.84 7.75
C PHE A 39 -1.61 5.97 7.04
N GLY A 40 -1.89 7.24 7.38
CA GLY A 40 -1.15 8.38 6.83
C GLY A 40 0.35 8.34 7.18
N ILE A 41 0.69 7.95 8.41
CA ILE A 41 2.08 7.79 8.85
C ILE A 41 2.75 6.62 8.13
N ALA A 42 2.05 5.49 7.97
CA ALA A 42 2.59 4.34 7.25
C ALA A 42 2.89 4.69 5.79
N LYS A 43 1.98 5.38 5.09
CA LYS A 43 2.20 5.81 3.70
C LYS A 43 3.35 6.81 3.53
N SER A 44 3.65 7.61 4.55
CA SER A 44 4.73 8.61 4.51
C SER A 44 6.13 7.98 4.56
N ASP A 45 6.27 6.77 5.07
CA ASP A 45 7.52 6.01 5.02
C ASP A 45 7.49 5.25 3.68
N SER A 46 8.31 5.69 2.72
CA SER A 46 8.37 5.20 1.33
C SER A 46 8.18 3.69 1.15
N VAL A 47 7.34 3.31 0.17
CA VAL A 47 6.91 1.95 -0.20
C VAL A 47 6.36 1.17 0.99
N VAL A 48 5.03 1.20 1.13
CA VAL A 48 4.35 0.47 2.19
C VAL A 48 4.53 -1.03 1.98
N ASP A 49 5.07 -1.67 3.00
CA ASP A 49 5.32 -3.10 3.07
C ASP A 49 4.04 -3.83 3.54
N GLU A 50 3.78 -5.03 3.01
CA GLU A 50 2.64 -5.87 3.44
C GLU A 50 2.60 -6.10 4.95
N SER A 51 3.77 -6.12 5.59
CA SER A 51 3.90 -6.24 7.04
C SER A 51 3.24 -5.08 7.78
N GLU A 52 3.22 -3.86 7.22
CA GLU A 52 2.58 -2.70 7.84
C GLU A 52 1.06 -2.78 7.77
N ILE A 53 0.52 -3.22 6.62
CA ILE A 53 -0.93 -3.45 6.45
C ILE A 53 -1.40 -4.48 7.48
N GLN A 54 -0.64 -5.56 7.68
CA GLN A 54 -0.97 -6.60 8.65
C GLN A 54 -0.95 -6.09 10.11
N ILE A 55 0.01 -5.21 10.44
CA ILE A 55 0.06 -4.56 11.76
C ILE A 55 -1.15 -3.64 11.95
N LEU A 56 -1.49 -2.83 10.95
CA LEU A 56 -2.64 -1.92 11.01
C LEU A 56 -3.96 -2.67 11.12
N LYS A 57 -4.10 -3.82 10.44
CA LYS A 57 -5.26 -4.72 10.59
C LYS A 57 -5.36 -5.27 12.01
N THR A 58 -4.22 -5.66 12.60
CA THR A 58 -4.17 -6.14 13.98
C THR A 58 -4.58 -5.05 14.98
N ILE A 59 -4.10 -3.82 14.77
CA ILE A 59 -4.48 -2.65 15.59
C ILE A 59 -5.98 -2.37 15.46
N ALA A 60 -6.53 -2.37 14.25
CA ALA A 60 -7.95 -2.16 14.01
C ALA A 60 -8.82 -3.19 14.76
N ASN A 61 -8.41 -4.45 14.77
CA ASN A 61 -9.08 -5.51 15.52
C ASN A 61 -9.08 -5.23 17.03
N TYR A 62 -7.93 -4.83 17.61
CA TYR A 62 -7.85 -4.49 19.03
C TYR A 62 -8.65 -3.23 19.39
N LEU A 63 -8.72 -2.26 18.47
CA LEU A 63 -9.55 -1.06 18.60
C LEU A 63 -11.04 -1.32 18.37
N TYR A 64 -11.44 -2.56 18.05
CA TYR A 64 -12.83 -2.92 17.77
C TYR A 64 -13.43 -2.05 16.66
N ILE A 65 -12.71 -2.00 15.54
CA ILE A 65 -13.11 -1.36 14.28
C ILE A 65 -13.62 -2.46 13.35
N SER A 66 -14.73 -2.20 12.66
CA SER A 66 -15.31 -3.18 11.74
C SER A 66 -14.42 -3.37 10.51
N GLN A 67 -14.53 -4.51 9.83
CA GLN A 67 -13.80 -4.76 8.60
C GLN A 67 -14.16 -3.74 7.51
N ALA A 68 -15.43 -3.34 7.42
CA ALA A 68 -15.90 -2.35 6.46
C ALA A 68 -15.30 -0.97 6.70
N ASP A 69 -15.25 -0.50 7.96
CA ASP A 69 -14.61 0.78 8.29
C ASP A 69 -13.09 0.75 8.04
N TYR A 70 -12.45 -0.38 8.38
CA TYR A 70 -11.03 -0.59 8.11
C TYR A 70 -10.74 -0.50 6.60
N GLU A 71 -11.49 -1.21 5.77
CA GLU A 71 -11.35 -1.19 4.31
C GLU A 71 -11.62 0.20 3.73
N SER A 72 -12.66 0.89 4.22
CA SER A 72 -12.97 2.25 3.80
C SER A 72 -11.82 3.21 4.09
N ILE A 73 -11.21 3.14 5.29
CA ILE A 73 -10.07 3.99 5.63
C ILE A 73 -8.82 3.56 4.85
N GLN A 74 -8.55 2.26 4.74
CA GLN A 74 -7.43 1.73 3.98
C GLN A 74 -7.48 2.23 2.53
N ALA A 75 -8.65 2.22 1.89
CA ALA A 75 -8.84 2.68 0.52
C ALA A 75 -8.50 4.17 0.34
N MET A 76 -8.64 5.02 1.36
CA MET A 76 -8.24 6.43 1.30
C MET A 76 -6.72 6.58 1.10
N PHE A 77 -5.94 5.60 1.56
CA PHE A 77 -4.48 5.62 1.51
C PHE A 77 -3.90 4.68 0.45
N TYR A 78 -4.57 3.57 0.16
CA TYR A 78 -4.08 2.52 -0.72
C TYR A 78 -5.00 2.25 -1.90
N ASN A 79 -5.65 3.29 -2.43
CA ASN A 79 -6.36 3.23 -3.72
C ASN A 79 -5.42 2.98 -4.93
N ASP A 80 -4.29 2.31 -4.70
CA ASP A 80 -3.33 1.91 -5.71
C ASP A 80 -3.86 0.78 -6.58
N ALA A 81 -4.89 0.02 -6.17
CA ALA A 81 -5.53 -0.98 -7.02
C ALA A 81 -6.08 -0.34 -8.31
N LYS A 82 -7.01 0.61 -8.16
CA LYS A 82 -7.60 1.34 -9.29
C LYS A 82 -6.55 2.10 -10.11
N ARG A 83 -5.57 2.71 -9.42
CA ARG A 83 -4.43 3.37 -10.07
C ARG A 83 -3.52 2.38 -10.82
N ALA A 84 -3.37 1.16 -10.33
CA ALA A 84 -2.53 0.14 -10.93
C ALA A 84 -3.11 -0.35 -12.26
N TYR A 85 -4.43 -0.55 -12.33
CA TYR A 85 -5.10 -0.88 -13.60
C TYR A 85 -4.89 0.25 -14.63
N LEU A 86 -5.02 1.50 -14.19
CA LEU A 86 -4.74 2.68 -15.04
C LEU A 86 -3.27 2.77 -15.47
N ILE A 87 -2.31 2.46 -14.59
CA ILE A 87 -0.87 2.43 -14.92
C ILE A 87 -0.56 1.33 -15.94
N LEU A 88 -1.24 0.18 -15.83
CA LEU A 88 -1.15 -0.92 -16.79
C LEU A 88 -1.99 -0.72 -18.04
N GLU A 89 -2.70 0.42 -18.17
CA GLU A 89 -3.55 0.77 -19.30
C GLU A 89 -4.65 -0.28 -19.56
N ILE A 90 -5.25 -0.81 -18.49
CA ILE A 90 -6.32 -1.81 -18.52
C ILE A 90 -7.48 -1.44 -17.59
N GLU A 91 -8.63 -2.06 -17.82
CA GLU A 91 -9.81 -1.93 -16.96
C GLU A 91 -9.71 -2.82 -15.71
N GLU A 92 -10.40 -2.42 -14.62
CA GLU A 92 -10.52 -3.23 -13.40
C GLU A 92 -11.17 -4.60 -13.67
N THR A 93 -11.92 -4.74 -14.76
CA THR A 93 -12.58 -5.99 -15.19
C THR A 93 -11.69 -6.88 -16.05
N ALA A 94 -10.47 -6.45 -16.39
CA ALA A 94 -9.55 -7.24 -17.20
C ALA A 94 -9.29 -8.60 -16.54
N SER A 95 -9.06 -9.65 -17.30
CA SER A 95 -8.66 -10.98 -16.81
C SER A 95 -7.20 -11.01 -16.36
N VAL A 96 -6.82 -12.03 -15.57
CA VAL A 96 -5.42 -12.23 -15.14
C VAL A 96 -4.46 -12.34 -16.34
N GLU A 97 -4.89 -12.96 -17.44
CA GLU A 97 -4.08 -13.08 -18.64
C GLU A 97 -3.83 -11.71 -19.30
N GLU A 98 -4.85 -10.86 -19.34
CA GLU A 98 -4.76 -9.50 -19.87
C GLU A 98 -3.84 -8.63 -19.01
N VAL A 99 -3.91 -8.75 -17.67
CA VAL A 99 -2.98 -8.07 -16.76
C VAL A 99 -1.53 -8.47 -17.06
N LYS A 100 -1.26 -9.78 -17.17
CA LYS A 100 0.09 -10.30 -17.50
C LYS A 100 0.57 -9.83 -18.87
N LYS A 101 -0.32 -9.79 -19.86
CA LYS A 101 -0.01 -9.33 -21.22
C LYS A 101 0.32 -7.84 -21.26
N ALA A 102 -0.48 -7.01 -20.58
CA ALA A 102 -0.26 -5.57 -20.46
C ALA A 102 1.09 -5.26 -19.80
N TYR A 103 1.37 -5.91 -18.67
CA TYR A 103 2.65 -5.77 -17.96
C TYR A 103 3.85 -6.07 -18.87
N ARG A 104 3.87 -7.23 -19.55
CA ARG A 104 4.97 -7.59 -20.48
C ARG A 104 5.15 -6.58 -21.60
N THR A 105 4.04 -6.04 -22.12
CA THR A 105 4.05 -5.05 -23.20
C THR A 105 4.68 -3.74 -22.73
N LEU A 106 4.28 -3.25 -21.56
CA LEU A 106 4.79 -2.01 -20.97
C LEU A 106 6.24 -2.13 -20.53
N VAL A 107 6.65 -3.25 -19.91
CA VAL A 107 8.05 -3.55 -19.59
C VAL A 107 8.90 -3.50 -20.86
N LYS A 108 8.47 -4.16 -21.95
CA LYS A 108 9.22 -4.15 -23.22
C LYS A 108 9.33 -2.76 -23.85
N LYS A 109 8.38 -1.85 -23.58
CA LYS A 109 8.36 -0.47 -24.07
C LYS A 109 9.23 0.46 -23.22
N HIS A 110 9.25 0.25 -21.91
CA HIS A 110 9.90 1.12 -20.93
C HIS A 110 11.18 0.54 -20.32
N HIS A 111 11.68 -0.60 -20.84
CA HIS A 111 12.90 -1.23 -20.31
C HIS A 111 14.11 -0.28 -20.41
N PRO A 112 14.90 -0.13 -19.34
CA PRO A 112 16.05 0.79 -19.32
C PRO A 112 17.05 0.52 -20.46
N ASP A 113 17.28 -0.75 -20.83
CA ASP A 113 18.18 -1.10 -21.95
C ASP A 113 17.77 -0.49 -23.29
N LYS A 114 16.47 -0.26 -23.52
CA LYS A 114 16.01 0.34 -24.78
C LYS A 114 16.13 1.86 -24.79
N LEU A 115 16.40 2.47 -23.65
CA LEU A 115 16.33 3.91 -23.44
C LEU A 115 17.70 4.52 -23.17
N GLN A 116 18.78 3.74 -23.31
CA GLN A 116 20.17 4.16 -23.12
C GLN A 116 20.62 5.32 -24.04
N HIS A 117 19.88 5.60 -25.12
CA HIS A 117 20.15 6.70 -26.05
C HIS A 117 19.55 8.05 -25.60
N LEU A 118 18.84 8.09 -24.47
CA LEU A 118 18.16 9.28 -23.97
C LEU A 118 19.06 10.13 -23.06
N SER A 119 18.73 11.41 -22.93
CA SER A 119 19.37 12.30 -21.97
C SER A 119 19.12 11.85 -20.53
N GLU A 120 19.97 12.28 -19.59
CA GLU A 120 19.92 11.88 -18.18
C GLU A 120 18.55 12.19 -17.52
N ALA A 121 17.94 13.34 -17.84
CA ALA A 121 16.61 13.71 -17.36
C ALA A 121 15.51 12.78 -17.90
N GLN A 122 15.62 12.35 -19.16
CA GLN A 122 14.67 11.43 -19.79
C GLN A 122 14.83 10.00 -19.27
N LEU A 123 16.07 9.57 -19.01
CA LEU A 123 16.37 8.28 -18.37
C LEU A 123 15.75 8.20 -16.97
N LYS A 124 15.84 9.27 -16.18
CA LYS A 124 15.22 9.33 -14.85
C LYS A 124 13.70 9.16 -14.92
N GLY A 125 13.03 9.93 -15.78
CA GLY A 125 11.58 9.82 -15.96
C GLY A 125 11.13 8.45 -16.49
N ALA A 126 11.93 7.84 -17.38
CA ALA A 126 11.68 6.50 -17.87
C ALA A 126 11.83 5.43 -16.79
N ASN A 127 12.85 5.54 -15.94
CA ASN A 127 13.07 4.64 -14.82
C ASN A 127 11.94 4.75 -13.79
N ASP A 128 11.52 5.98 -13.47
CA ASP A 128 10.37 6.22 -12.59
C ASP A 128 9.09 5.58 -13.15
N LYS A 129 8.87 5.69 -14.47
CA LYS A 129 7.74 5.04 -15.13
C LYS A 129 7.84 3.51 -15.09
N PHE A 130 9.03 2.95 -15.28
CA PHE A 130 9.27 1.51 -15.21
C PHE A 130 8.97 0.96 -13.81
N LEU A 131 9.46 1.62 -12.76
CA LEU A 131 9.19 1.26 -11.37
C LEU A 131 7.69 1.32 -11.05
N GLN A 132 6.97 2.33 -11.57
CA GLN A 132 5.52 2.42 -11.42
C GLN A 132 4.78 1.26 -12.10
N ILE A 133 5.20 0.84 -13.29
CA ILE A 133 4.63 -0.32 -14.00
C ILE A 133 4.80 -1.59 -13.18
N GLN A 134 5.98 -1.78 -12.59
CA GLN A 134 6.26 -2.94 -11.75
C GLN A 134 5.42 -2.93 -10.47
N ALA A 135 5.38 -1.81 -9.75
CA ALA A 135 4.58 -1.66 -8.54
C ALA A 135 3.08 -1.86 -8.81
N ALA A 136 2.57 -1.38 -9.95
CA ALA A 136 1.19 -1.59 -10.36
C ALA A 136 0.86 -3.08 -10.58
N TYR A 137 1.72 -3.80 -11.29
CA TYR A 137 1.54 -5.22 -11.52
C TYR A 137 1.58 -6.03 -10.22
N GLU A 138 2.52 -5.73 -9.32
CA GLU A 138 2.61 -6.36 -8.00
C GLU A 138 1.37 -6.08 -7.14
N SER A 139 0.82 -4.86 -7.19
CA SER A 139 -0.41 -4.49 -6.51
C SER A 139 -1.60 -5.35 -6.97
N ILE A 140 -1.78 -5.51 -8.29
CA ILE A 140 -2.87 -6.30 -8.87
C ILE A 140 -2.68 -7.80 -8.59
N GLN A 141 -1.44 -8.30 -8.62
CA GLN A 141 -1.13 -9.68 -8.24
C GLN A 141 -1.58 -10.00 -6.81
N LYS A 142 -1.31 -9.09 -5.87
CA LYS A 142 -1.72 -9.23 -4.46
C LYS A 142 -3.22 -9.16 -4.29
N GLU A 143 -3.86 -8.19 -4.95
CA GLU A 143 -5.32 -8.01 -4.92
C GLU A 143 -6.07 -9.25 -5.40
N ARG A 144 -5.62 -9.86 -6.50
CA ARG A 144 -6.30 -10.97 -7.16
C ARG A 144 -5.73 -12.36 -6.82
N GLY A 145 -4.69 -12.41 -6.00
CA GLY A 145 -4.11 -13.66 -5.50
C GLY A 145 -3.44 -14.55 -6.56
N PHE A 146 -2.84 -13.96 -7.61
CA PHE A 146 -2.11 -14.73 -8.63
C PHE A 146 -0.61 -14.39 -8.65
N LYS A 147 0.22 -15.40 -8.99
CA LYS A 147 1.66 -15.25 -9.22
C LYS A 147 1.96 -15.15 -10.72
#